data_AF-A5VLY1-F1
#
_entry.id   AF-A5VLY1-F1
#
_cell.length_a   1.000
_cell.length_b   1.000
_cell.length_c   1.000
_cell.angle_alpha   90.00
_cell.angle_beta   90.00
_cell.angle_gamma   90.00
#
_symmetry.space_group_name_H-M   'P 1'
#
loop_
_entity.id
_entity.type
_entity.pdbx_description
1 polymer ?
#
loop_
_entity_poly.entity_id
_entity_poly.type
_entity_poly.pdbx_seq_one_letter_code
_entity_poly.pdbx_strand_id
1 'polypeptide(L)'
;MLVRFFQHNFPWPNLDDKSRKQISKTAQGILDARKLYPDSSLADLYDPLTMPVEFRKAHEANDKAVLKAYGLKPSATEQEIVQHLFEMYEKLTSKEK
;
A
#
# COMPACT_ATOMS: atom_id res chain seq x y z
N MET A 1 21.30 4.15 -2.30
CA MET A 1 20.86 5.22 -3.23
C MET A 1 19.91 4.66 -4.30
N LEU A 2 18.82 3.97 -3.90
CA LEU A 2 17.88 3.31 -4.82
C LEU A 2 16.40 3.71 -4.59
N VAL A 3 16.10 4.43 -3.52
CA VAL A 3 14.73 4.78 -3.11
C VAL A 3 14.12 5.91 -3.97
N ARG A 4 14.92 6.67 -4.71
CA ARG A 4 14.44 7.81 -5.52
C ARG A 4 13.85 7.42 -6.89
N PHE A 5 14.22 6.28 -7.47
CA PHE A 5 13.72 5.88 -8.79
C PHE A 5 12.33 5.23 -8.74
N PHE A 6 12.02 4.49 -7.68
CA PHE A 6 10.72 3.81 -7.55
C PHE A 6 9.56 4.80 -7.42
N GLN A 7 9.73 5.88 -6.65
CA GLN A 7 8.66 6.88 -6.41
C GLN A 7 8.27 7.69 -7.66
N HIS A 8 9.21 8.01 -8.55
CA HIS A 8 8.92 8.84 -9.72
C HIS A 8 8.14 8.09 -10.81
N ASN A 9 8.36 6.79 -10.93
CA ASN A 9 7.74 5.96 -11.96
C ASN A 9 6.56 5.13 -11.44
N PHE A 10 6.20 5.23 -10.17
CA PHE A 10 5.09 4.48 -9.62
C PHE A 10 3.76 5.16 -9.99
N PRO A 11 2.89 4.52 -10.78
CA PRO A 11 1.61 5.11 -11.16
C PRO A 11 0.71 5.20 -9.93
N TRP A 12 0.40 6.43 -9.52
CA TRP A 12 -0.48 6.71 -8.39
C TRP A 12 -1.83 7.26 -8.90
N PRO A 13 -2.98 6.75 -8.41
CA PRO A 13 -4.29 7.20 -8.85
C PRO A 13 -4.57 8.61 -8.31
N ASN A 14 -5.43 9.36 -9.01
CA ASN A 14 -5.93 10.60 -8.46
C ASN A 14 -6.95 10.30 -7.36
N LEU A 15 -6.70 10.77 -6.14
CA LEU A 15 -7.52 10.46 -4.96
C LEU A 15 -8.52 11.57 -4.69
N ASP A 16 -9.78 11.18 -4.43
CA ASP A 16 -10.73 12.06 -3.76
C ASP A 16 -10.40 12.19 -2.26
N ASP A 17 -10.98 13.20 -1.61
CA ASP A 17 -10.73 13.46 -0.18
C ASP A 17 -11.16 12.30 0.72
N LYS A 18 -12.20 11.57 0.31
CA LYS A 18 -12.72 10.42 1.06
C LYS A 18 -11.71 9.28 1.07
N SER A 19 -11.16 8.93 -0.09
CA SER A 19 -10.17 7.86 -0.25
C SER A 19 -8.86 8.23 0.42
N ARG A 20 -8.42 9.49 0.29
CA ARG A 20 -7.25 10.02 1.02
C ARG A 20 -7.43 9.87 2.53
N LYS A 21 -8.55 10.33 3.09
CA LYS A 21 -8.84 10.20 4.53
C LYS A 21 -8.90 8.74 4.97
N GLN A 22 -9.48 7.87 4.15
CA GLN A 22 -9.58 6.44 4.46
C GLN A 22 -8.20 5.77 4.51
N ILE A 23 -7.33 6.03 3.54
CA ILE A 23 -5.95 5.51 3.52
C ILE A 23 -5.16 6.06 4.71
N SER A 24 -5.27 7.37 5.01
CA SER A 24 -4.60 7.97 6.17
C SER A 24 -5.05 7.33 7.49
N LYS A 25 -6.35 7.05 7.63
CA LYS A 25 -6.90 6.39 8.82
C LYS A 25 -6.35 4.97 8.98
N THR A 26 -6.28 4.18 7.91
CA THR A 26 -5.75 2.80 7.98
C THR A 26 -4.24 2.78 8.19
N ALA A 27 -3.51 3.72 7.59
CA ALA A 27 -2.08 3.90 7.86
C ALA A 27 -1.80 4.25 9.32
N GLN A 28 -2.64 5.09 9.95
CA GLN A 28 -2.54 5.35 11.39
C GLN A 28 -2.77 4.07 12.21
N GLY A 29 -3.68 3.20 11.78
CA GLY A 29 -3.88 1.88 12.39
C GLY A 29 -2.63 1.00 12.41
N ILE A 30 -1.80 1.05 11.36
CA ILE A 30 -0.50 0.35 11.33
C ILE A 30 0.45 0.93 12.39
N LEU A 31 0.51 2.26 12.50
CA LEU A 31 1.34 2.92 13.51
C LEU A 31 0.87 2.60 14.93
N ASP A 32 -0.43 2.52 15.15
CA ASP A 32 -1.00 2.19 16.45
C ASP A 32 -0.76 0.72 16.81
N ALA A 33 -0.91 -0.21 15.86
CA ALA A 33 -0.57 -1.62 16.05
C ALA A 33 0.93 -1.80 16.36
N ARG A 34 1.81 -1.03 15.70
CA ARG A 34 3.25 -1.05 16.00
C ARG A 34 3.57 -0.62 17.43
N LYS A 35 2.86 0.36 17.99
CA LYS A 35 3.08 0.84 19.37
C LYS A 35 2.81 -0.22 20.43
N LEU A 36 2.06 -1.28 20.10
CA LEU A 36 1.82 -2.40 21.00
C LEU A 36 3.08 -3.25 21.24
N TYR A 37 4.13 -3.09 20.43
CA TYR A 37 5.36 -3.88 20.46
C TYR A 37 6.60 -2.97 20.56
N PRO A 38 6.77 -2.23 21.68
CA PRO A 38 7.83 -1.22 21.80
C PRO A 38 9.25 -1.79 21.77
N ASP A 39 9.43 -3.05 22.19
CA ASP A 39 10.73 -3.72 22.24
C ASP A 39 11.08 -4.47 20.94
N SER A 40 10.14 -4.56 19.99
CA SER A 40 10.35 -5.22 18.71
C SER A 40 10.99 -4.27 17.69
N SER A 41 12.00 -4.76 16.98
CA SER A 41 12.52 -4.07 15.81
C SER A 41 11.52 -4.15 14.64
N LEU A 42 11.73 -3.32 13.62
CA LEU A 42 10.97 -3.47 12.38
C LEU A 42 11.20 -4.84 11.72
N ALA A 43 12.42 -5.40 11.82
CA ALA A 43 12.68 -6.71 11.25
C ALA A 43 11.82 -7.79 11.92
N ASP A 44 11.70 -7.74 13.25
CA ASP A 44 10.87 -8.68 14.02
C ASP A 44 9.39 -8.57 13.64
N LEU A 45 8.88 -7.35 13.46
CA LEU A 45 7.48 -7.12 13.10
C LEU A 45 7.13 -7.54 11.68
N TYR A 46 8.11 -7.57 10.76
CA TYR A 46 7.91 -7.94 9.36
C TYR A 46 8.36 -9.37 9.02
N ASP A 47 8.86 -10.14 9.99
CA ASP A 47 9.09 -11.57 9.81
C ASP A 47 7.75 -12.27 9.51
N PRO A 48 7.59 -12.94 8.35
CA PRO A 48 6.33 -13.56 7.96
C PRO A 48 5.82 -14.63 8.94
N LEU A 49 6.74 -15.29 9.66
CA LEU A 49 6.41 -16.37 10.60
C LEU A 49 5.97 -15.82 11.96
N THR A 50 6.49 -14.66 12.36
CA THR A 50 6.27 -14.09 13.70
C THR A 50 5.48 -12.79 13.70
N MET A 51 5.09 -12.27 12.52
CA MET A 51 4.30 -11.05 12.38
C MET A 51 3.04 -11.11 13.28
N PRO A 52 2.88 -10.17 14.23
CA PRO A 52 1.74 -10.20 15.14
C PRO A 52 0.40 -10.01 14.40
N VAL A 53 -0.64 -10.68 14.88
CA VAL A 53 -1.96 -10.70 14.22
C VAL A 53 -2.56 -9.30 14.05
N GLU A 54 -2.47 -8.45 15.07
CA GLU A 54 -3.01 -7.09 14.99
C GLU A 54 -2.21 -6.20 14.01
N PHE A 55 -0.89 -6.41 13.91
CA PHE A 55 -0.06 -5.73 12.93
C PHE A 55 -0.39 -6.17 11.49
N ARG A 56 -0.57 -7.47 11.27
CA ARG A 56 -1.01 -8.03 9.98
C ARG A 56 -2.37 -7.49 9.56
N LYS A 57 -3.37 -7.50 10.46
CA LYS A 57 -4.71 -6.98 10.19
C LYS A 57 -4.69 -5.48 9.83
N ALA A 58 -3.84 -4.70 10.49
CA ALA A 58 -3.68 -3.28 10.18
C ALA A 58 -3.13 -3.07 8.75
N HIS A 59 -2.16 -3.88 8.34
CA HIS A 59 -1.66 -3.91 6.96
C HIS A 59 -2.75 -4.31 5.96
N GLU A 60 -3.46 -5.42 6.20
CA GLU A 60 -4.56 -5.86 5.33
C GLU A 60 -5.65 -4.78 5.18
N ALA A 61 -5.96 -4.05 6.25
CA ALA A 61 -6.93 -2.95 6.20
C ALA A 61 -6.43 -1.79 5.32
N ASN A 62 -5.14 -1.47 5.40
CA ASN A 62 -4.52 -0.45 4.57
C ASN A 62 -4.45 -0.88 3.10
N ASP A 63 -4.07 -2.12 2.82
CA ASP A 63 -4.01 -2.66 1.46
C ASP A 63 -5.38 -2.63 0.79
N LYS A 64 -6.45 -2.98 1.52
CA LYS A 64 -7.83 -2.86 1.02
C LYS A 64 -8.21 -1.42 0.67
N ALA A 65 -7.77 -0.45 1.49
CA ALA A 65 -8.03 0.96 1.22
C ALA A 65 -7.27 1.45 -0.03
N VAL A 66 -6.02 1.02 -0.19
CA VAL A 66 -5.18 1.33 -1.35
C VAL A 66 -5.76 0.67 -2.62
N LEU A 67 -6.04 -0.64 -2.60
CA LEU A 67 -6.63 -1.34 -3.74
C LEU A 67 -7.94 -0.69 -4.20
N LYS A 68 -8.79 -0.30 -3.25
CA LYS A 68 -10.02 0.43 -3.56
C LYS A 68 -9.74 1.79 -4.23
N ALA A 69 -8.70 2.50 -3.82
CA ALA A 69 -8.30 3.76 -4.43
C ALA A 69 -7.74 3.59 -5.86
N TYR A 70 -7.18 2.41 -6.16
CA TYR A 70 -6.85 1.99 -7.52
C TYR A 70 -8.06 1.47 -8.32
N GLY A 71 -9.27 1.43 -7.72
CA GLY A 71 -10.44 0.84 -8.35
C GLY A 71 -10.42 -0.69 -8.42
N LEU A 72 -9.53 -1.33 -7.68
CA LEU A 72 -9.38 -2.78 -7.62
C LEU A 72 -10.19 -3.37 -6.46
N LYS A 73 -10.60 -4.63 -6.63
CA LYS A 73 -11.28 -5.42 -5.58
C LYS A 73 -10.29 -5.78 -4.47
N PRO A 74 -10.73 -5.89 -3.19
CA PRO A 74 -9.90 -6.38 -2.08
C PRO A 74 -9.25 -7.75 -2.28
N SER A 75 -9.85 -8.58 -3.15
CA SER A 75 -9.38 -9.92 -3.50
C SER A 75 -8.55 -9.95 -4.79
N ALA A 76 -8.06 -8.80 -5.24
CA ALA A 76 -7.23 -8.73 -6.44
C ALA A 76 -5.97 -9.57 -6.26
N THR A 77 -5.65 -10.40 -7.25
CA THR A 77 -4.40 -11.17 -7.23
C THR A 77 -3.21 -10.26 -7.52
N GLU A 78 -2.01 -10.69 -7.14
CA GLU A 78 -0.79 -9.96 -7.48
C GLU A 78 -0.66 -9.71 -8.99
N GLN A 79 -1.04 -10.71 -9.81
CA GLN A 79 -1.04 -10.56 -11.27
C GLN A 79 -2.02 -9.48 -11.75
N GLU A 80 -3.24 -9.44 -11.20
CA GLU A 80 -4.24 -8.40 -11.53
C GLU A 80 -3.74 -7.00 -11.12
N ILE A 81 -3.09 -6.88 -9.96
CA ILE A 81 -2.52 -5.62 -9.46
C ILE A 81 -1.38 -5.16 -10.38
N VAL A 82 -0.42 -6.04 -10.67
CA VAL A 82 0.74 -5.72 -11.51
C VAL A 82 0.29 -5.32 -12.91
N GLN A 83 -0.64 -6.06 -13.52
CA GLN A 83 -1.20 -5.72 -14.83
C GLN A 83 -1.81 -4.31 -14.82
N HIS A 84 -2.63 -3.99 -13.81
CA HIS A 84 -3.25 -2.68 -13.70
C HIS A 84 -2.22 -1.55 -13.57
N LEU A 85 -1.17 -1.75 -12.76
CA LEU A 85 -0.09 -0.78 -12.61
C LEU A 85 0.66 -0.56 -13.94
N PHE A 86 0.95 -1.61 -14.70
CA PHE A 86 1.57 -1.47 -16.02
C PHE A 86 0.68 -0.69 -17.00
N GLU A 87 -0.62 -0.98 -17.06
CA GLU A 87 -1.57 -0.23 -17.89
C GLU A 87 -1.64 1.26 -17.51
N MET A 88 -1.57 1.58 -16.21
CA MET A 88 -1.51 2.97 -15.76
C MET A 88 -0.20 3.64 -16.16
N TYR A 89 0.93 2.94 -16.01
CA TYR A 89 2.25 3.45 -16.36
C TYR A 89 2.37 3.72 -17.87
N GLU A 90 1.88 2.82 -18.73
CA GLU A 90 1.84 3.02 -20.18
C GLU A 90 1.03 4.27 -20.55
N LYS A 91 -0.10 4.52 -19.88
CA LYS A 91 -0.92 5.72 -20.11
C LYS A 91 -0.23 7.01 -19.66
N LEU A 92 0.59 6.97 -18.61
CA LEU A 92 1.34 8.14 -18.15
C LEU A 92 2.49 8.47 -19.13
N THR A 93 3.25 7.46 -19.52
CA THR A 93 4.42 7.63 -20.41
C THR A 93 4.07 7.86 -21.88
N SER A 94 2.91 7.37 -22.35
CA SER A 94 2.43 7.64 -23.72
C SER A 94 1.88 9.06 -23.89
N LYS A 95 1.51 9.74 -22.79
CA LYS A 95 1.06 11.15 -22.81
C LYS A 95 2.20 12.17 -22.81
N GLU A 96 3.42 11.73 -22.53
CA GLU A 96 4.63 12.57 -22.55
C GLU A 96 5.29 12.66 -23.94
N LYS A 97 4.73 11.96 -24.94
CA LYS A 97 5.10 12.07 -26.37
C LYS A 97 4.17 13.04 -27.09
#